data_AF-A0A229W1Q6-F1
#
_entry.id   AF-A0A229W1Q6-F1
#
_cell.length_a   1.000
_cell.length_b   1.000
_cell.length_c   1.000
_cell.angle_alpha   90.00
_cell.angle_beta   90.00
_cell.angle_gamma   90.00
#
_symmetry.space_group_name_H-M   'P 1'
#
loop_
_entity.id
_entity.type
_entity.pdbx_description
1 polymer ?
#
loop_
_entity_poly.entity_id
_entity_poly.type
_entity_poly.pdbx_seq_one_letter_code
_entity_poly.pdbx_strand_id
1 'polypeptide(L)'
;MSNSKNRGQRFSQLIGLELKASFVRLQISQSQVADRLGHSRSGYSKWINAKPSMPIEALLNTCELIGVDPREVIDSAYRRLIEEMGEAVNSPSAGDSRVEDVLSRVQAMSAGRDDLGLAALHDEHKLDGDGDEAA
;
A
#
# COMPACT_ATOMS: atom_id res chain seq x y z
N MET A 1 -9.07 21.74 14.35
CA MET A 1 -8.01 21.08 13.53
C MET A 1 -8.29 19.59 13.52
N SER A 2 -8.52 18.97 12.36
CA SER A 2 -8.93 17.57 12.25
C SER A 2 -7.85 16.63 12.83
N ASN A 3 -8.23 15.73 13.74
CA ASN A 3 -7.35 14.77 14.44
C ASN A 3 -6.43 13.99 13.47
N SER A 4 -6.93 13.67 12.27
CA SER A 4 -6.16 13.00 11.20
C SER A 4 -4.92 13.78 10.72
N LYS A 5 -4.99 15.12 10.57
CA LYS A 5 -3.83 15.93 10.18
C LYS A 5 -2.73 15.92 11.25
N ASN A 6 -3.10 15.80 12.52
CA ASN A 6 -2.14 15.68 13.62
C ASN A 6 -1.52 14.27 13.64
N ARG A 7 -2.34 13.22 13.50
CA ARG A 7 -1.89 11.83 13.53
C ARG A 7 -0.88 11.49 12.44
N GLY A 8 -1.10 11.94 11.20
CA GLY A 8 -0.14 11.72 10.09
C GLY A 8 1.19 12.45 10.29
N GLN A 9 1.15 13.68 10.82
CA GLN A 9 2.37 14.41 11.19
C GLN A 9 3.12 13.71 12.33
N ARG A 10 2.39 13.19 13.32
CA ARG A 10 2.99 12.46 14.45
C ARG A 10 3.66 11.17 13.98
N PHE A 11 3.01 10.42 13.10
CA PHE A 11 3.61 9.23 12.48
C PHE A 11 4.92 9.56 11.75
N SER A 12 4.94 10.65 10.97
CA SER A 12 6.16 11.10 10.29
C SER A 12 7.29 11.43 11.27
N GLN A 13 6.98 12.01 12.44
CA GLN A 13 7.96 12.25 13.50
C GLN A 13 8.48 10.93 14.10
N LEU A 14 7.60 9.96 14.33
CA LEU A 14 7.96 8.65 14.88
C LEU A 14 8.88 7.88 13.93
N ILE A 15 8.63 7.90 12.62
CA ILE A 15 9.55 7.34 11.61
C ILE A 15 10.94 7.98 11.74
N GLY A 16 11.01 9.30 11.84
CA GLY A 16 12.27 10.01 12.04
C GLY A 16 13.02 9.60 13.32
N LEU A 17 12.29 9.32 14.40
CA LEU A 17 12.85 8.83 15.67
C LEU A 17 13.36 7.39 15.54
N GLU A 18 12.62 6.51 14.86
CA GLU A 18 13.04 5.13 14.62
C GLU A 18 14.32 5.05 13.79
N LEU A 19 14.41 5.86 12.72
CA LEU A 19 15.63 5.95 11.92
C LEU A 19 16.83 6.45 12.74
N LYS A 20 16.64 7.46 13.59
CA LYS A 20 17.70 7.91 14.52
C LYS A 20 18.13 6.80 15.47
N ALA A 21 17.19 6.02 16.00
CA ALA A 21 17.50 4.89 16.87
C ALA A 21 18.31 3.82 16.12
N SER A 22 17.96 3.52 14.86
CA SER A 22 18.75 2.65 13.99
C SER A 22 20.16 3.19 13.75
N PHE A 23 20.33 4.48 13.47
CA PHE A 23 21.65 5.09 13.30
C PHE A 23 22.53 4.93 14.55
N VAL A 24 21.96 5.13 15.74
CA VAL A 24 22.68 4.94 17.00
C VAL A 24 23.05 3.46 17.21
N ARG A 25 22.12 2.52 17.00
CA ARG A 25 22.39 1.07 17.15
C ARG A 25 23.49 0.59 16.21
N LEU A 26 23.49 1.09 14.97
CA LEU A 26 24.46 0.71 13.95
C LEU A 26 25.78 1.53 14.03
N GLN A 27 25.86 2.51 14.93
CA GLN A 27 27.01 3.42 15.05
C GLN A 27 27.33 4.16 13.73
N ILE A 28 26.29 4.49 12.96
CA ILE A 28 26.40 5.23 11.70
C ILE A 28 25.93 6.66 11.92
N SER A 29 26.65 7.64 11.35
CA SER A 29 26.21 9.03 11.45
C SER A 29 25.15 9.38 10.40
N GLN A 30 24.17 10.18 10.79
CA GLN A 30 23.14 10.69 9.88
C GLN A 30 23.76 11.49 8.71
N SER A 31 24.86 12.21 8.94
CA SER A 31 25.57 12.95 7.90
C SER A 31 26.23 12.02 6.88
N GLN A 32 26.81 10.91 7.31
CA GLN A 32 27.36 9.90 6.40
C GLN A 32 26.26 9.27 5.54
N VAL A 33 25.09 8.99 6.11
CA VAL A 33 23.93 8.47 5.36
C VAL A 33 23.50 9.49 4.30
N ALA A 34 23.34 10.77 4.67
CA ALA A 34 22.99 11.84 3.74
C ALA A 34 24.00 11.95 2.59
N ASP A 35 25.29 11.96 2.91
CA ASP A 35 26.37 12.08 1.93
C ASP A 35 26.37 10.88 0.95
N ARG A 36 26.18 9.65 1.46
CA ARG A 36 26.12 8.43 0.64
C ARG A 36 24.89 8.36 -0.28
N LEU A 37 23.76 8.92 0.16
CA LEU A 37 22.55 9.02 -0.65
C LEU A 37 22.55 10.23 -1.60
N GLY A 38 23.61 11.05 -1.60
CA GLY A 38 23.69 12.24 -2.46
C GLY A 38 22.77 13.38 -2.04
N HIS A 39 22.37 13.44 -0.76
CA HIS A 39 21.51 14.49 -0.21
C HIS A 39 22.30 15.50 0.62
N SER A 40 21.86 16.76 0.60
CA SER A 40 22.41 17.75 1.53
C SER A 40 22.14 17.33 2.99
N ARG A 41 23.16 17.45 3.86
CA ARG A 41 23.03 17.10 5.29
C ARG A 41 21.90 17.87 5.98
N SER A 42 21.71 19.15 5.62
CA SER A 42 20.65 19.99 6.16
C SER A 42 19.26 19.56 5.67
N GLY A 43 19.11 19.24 4.39
CA GLY A 43 17.85 18.73 3.82
C GLY A 43 17.48 17.37 4.39
N TYR A 44 18.45 16.46 4.46
CA TYR A 44 18.23 15.13 5.04
C TYR A 44 17.87 15.22 6.53
N SER A 45 18.54 16.11 7.29
CA SER A 45 18.17 16.37 8.68
C SER A 45 16.76 16.92 8.84
N LYS A 46 16.29 17.76 7.91
CA LYS A 46 14.90 18.22 7.90
C LYS A 46 13.91 17.06 7.74
N TRP A 47 14.17 16.12 6.84
CA TRP A 47 13.35 14.93 6.65
C TRP A 47 13.32 14.03 7.89
N ILE A 48 14.49 13.77 8.48
CA ILE A 48 14.61 12.99 9.72
C ILE A 48 13.87 13.65 10.91
N ASN A 49 13.67 14.97 10.87
CA ASN A 49 12.90 15.70 11.87
C ASN A 49 11.44 15.95 11.46
N ALA A 50 10.98 15.38 10.34
CA ALA A 50 9.65 15.57 9.76
C ALA A 50 9.28 17.04 9.49
N LYS A 51 10.23 17.84 9.00
CA LYS A 51 10.05 19.27 8.64
C LYS A 51 10.67 19.61 7.26
N PRO A 52 10.15 19.09 6.14
CA PRO A 52 8.88 18.36 5.96
C PRO A 52 9.01 16.85 6.21
N SER A 53 7.89 16.12 6.10
CA SER A 53 7.91 14.65 6.14
C SER A 53 8.91 14.08 5.11
N MET A 54 9.55 12.98 5.49
CA MET A 54 10.48 12.28 4.62
C MET A 54 9.74 11.69 3.40
N PRO A 55 10.23 11.89 2.16
CA PRO A 55 9.72 11.17 1.00
C PRO A 55 9.86 9.66 1.18
N ILE A 56 8.88 8.87 0.70
CA ILE A 56 8.91 7.40 0.86
C ILE A 56 10.16 6.78 0.21
N GLU A 57 10.59 7.31 -0.94
CA GLU A 57 11.83 6.90 -1.61
C GLU A 57 13.06 7.11 -0.71
N ALA A 58 13.15 8.26 -0.04
CA ALA A 58 14.25 8.56 0.87
C ALA A 58 14.24 7.61 2.10
N LEU A 59 13.06 7.22 2.59
CA LEU A 59 12.95 6.22 3.66
C LEU A 59 13.48 4.86 3.20
N LEU A 60 13.04 4.38 2.03
CA LEU A 60 13.45 3.09 1.49
C LEU A 60 14.96 3.05 1.22
N ASN A 61 15.49 4.04 0.52
CA ASN A 61 16.92 4.15 0.23
C ASN A 61 17.77 4.21 1.51
N THR A 62 17.26 4.89 2.56
CA THR A 62 17.91 4.91 3.87
C THR A 62 17.96 3.54 4.50
N CYS A 63 16.82 2.84 4.54
CA CYS A 63 16.69 1.51 5.13
C CYS A 63 17.59 0.49 4.41
N GLU A 64 17.59 0.51 3.08
CA GLU A 64 18.46 -0.33 2.24
C GLU A 64 19.94 -0.04 2.51
N LEU A 65 20.34 1.23 2.57
CA LEU A 65 21.73 1.62 2.82
C LEU A 65 22.25 1.15 4.19
N ILE A 66 21.39 1.14 5.21
CA ILE A 66 21.77 0.75 6.59
C ILE A 66 21.44 -0.71 6.91
N GLY A 67 20.86 -1.47 5.98
CA GLY A 67 20.51 -2.88 6.17
C GLY A 67 19.37 -3.12 7.17
N VAL A 68 18.41 -2.21 7.26
CA VAL A 68 17.23 -2.32 8.13
C VAL A 68 15.99 -2.59 7.28
N ASP A 69 15.09 -3.49 7.71
CA ASP A 69 13.83 -3.70 7.00
C ASP A 69 12.92 -2.47 7.21
N PRO A 70 12.50 -1.77 6.13
CA PRO A 70 11.58 -0.64 6.25
C PRO A 70 10.25 -1.01 6.92
N ARG A 71 9.81 -2.27 6.85
CA ARG A 71 8.60 -2.74 7.53
C ARG A 71 8.73 -2.61 9.05
N GLU A 72 9.86 -2.99 9.61
CA GLU A 72 10.08 -2.91 11.06
C GLU A 72 10.05 -1.45 11.55
N VAL A 73 10.62 -0.53 10.77
CA VAL A 73 10.60 0.91 11.07
C VAL A 73 9.17 1.44 11.05
N ILE A 74 8.39 1.07 10.04
CA ILE A 74 6.99 1.48 9.88
C ILE A 74 6.12 0.90 11.00
N ASP A 75 6.25 -0.40 11.28
CA ASP A 75 5.45 -1.10 12.28
C ASP A 75 5.77 -0.61 13.69
N SER A 76 7.05 -0.35 14.01
CA SER A 76 7.43 0.24 15.30
C SER A 76 6.85 1.64 15.46
N ALA A 77 7.00 2.49 14.45
CA ALA A 77 6.44 3.84 14.47
C ALA A 77 4.90 3.82 14.57
N TYR A 78 4.23 2.89 13.89
CA TYR A 78 2.77 2.79 13.90
C TYR A 78 2.25 2.23 15.23
N ARG A 79 2.92 1.24 15.82
CA ARG A 79 2.61 0.72 17.16
C ARG A 79 2.68 1.85 18.19
N ARG A 80 3.76 2.62 18.17
CA ARG A 80 3.92 3.77 19.07
C ARG A 80 2.90 4.88 18.82
N LEU A 81 2.48 5.08 17.58
CA LEU A 81 1.39 6.00 17.26
C LEU A 81 0.07 5.57 17.89
N ILE A 82 -0.24 4.26 17.88
CA ILE A 82 -1.41 3.71 18.55
C ILE A 82 -1.30 3.86 20.06
N GLU A 83 -0.14 3.57 20.64
CA GLU A 83 0.11 3.77 22.08
C GLU A 83 -0.08 5.23 22.50
N GLU A 84 0.39 6.19 21.70
CA GLU A 84 0.35 7.62 22.03
C GLU A 84 -1.02 8.28 21.74
N MET A 85 -1.73 7.83 20.71
CA MET A 85 -2.93 8.51 20.19
C MET A 85 -4.18 7.63 20.15
N GLY A 86 -4.10 6.40 20.66
CA GLY A 86 -5.14 5.38 20.53
C GLY A 86 -5.20 4.76 19.15
N GLU A 87 -6.06 3.75 18.98
CA GLU A 87 -6.39 3.23 17.66
C GLU A 87 -7.00 4.32 16.79
N ALA A 88 -6.77 4.22 15.48
CA ALA A 88 -7.53 5.06 14.56
C ALA A 88 -9.00 4.70 14.74
N VAL A 89 -9.82 5.67 15.15
CA VAL A 89 -11.27 5.52 15.19
C VAL A 89 -11.77 5.42 13.75
N ASN A 90 -11.60 4.25 13.14
CA ASN A 90 -12.52 3.79 12.13
C ASN A 90 -13.69 3.29 12.95
N SER A 91 -14.74 4.09 13.17
CA SER A 91 -15.98 3.50 13.71
C SER A 91 -16.43 2.40 12.75
N PRO A 92 -16.46 1.11 13.13
CA PRO A 92 -17.32 0.14 12.49
C PRO A 92 -18.69 0.14 13.19
N SER A 93 -18.92 1.05 14.14
CA SER A 93 -20.21 1.21 14.81
C SER A 93 -21.12 2.03 13.90
N ALA A 94 -21.93 1.29 13.13
CA ALA A 94 -22.97 1.75 12.19
C ALA A 94 -22.45 2.27 10.84
N GLY A 95 -22.22 1.36 9.87
CA GLY A 95 -22.20 1.81 8.47
C GLY A 95 -21.69 0.88 7.37
N ASP A 96 -21.11 -0.28 7.66
CA ASP A 96 -20.53 -1.12 6.59
C ASP A 96 -21.49 -2.18 6.01
N SER A 97 -22.79 -2.02 6.23
CA SER A 97 -23.81 -2.79 5.52
C SER A 97 -23.72 -2.62 4.00
N ARG A 98 -23.12 -1.51 3.52
CA ARG A 98 -22.94 -1.24 2.08
C ARG A 98 -21.76 -1.99 1.45
N VAL A 99 -20.62 -2.14 2.13
CA VAL A 99 -19.52 -2.93 1.55
C VAL A 99 -19.84 -4.42 1.61
N GLU A 100 -20.52 -4.87 2.67
CA GLU A 100 -20.96 -6.25 2.80
C GLU A 100 -22.02 -6.60 1.74
N ASP A 101 -22.97 -5.69 1.46
CA ASP A 101 -23.95 -5.84 0.37
C ASP A 101 -23.27 -5.86 -1.01
N VAL A 102 -22.28 -4.98 -1.24
CA VAL A 102 -21.53 -4.97 -2.51
C VAL A 102 -20.71 -6.25 -2.69
N LEU A 103 -20.02 -6.72 -1.64
CA LEU A 103 -19.26 -7.97 -1.66
C LEU A 103 -20.18 -9.17 -1.92
N SER A 104 -21.33 -9.22 -1.23
CA SER A 104 -22.34 -10.25 -1.42
C SER A 104 -22.89 -10.26 -2.86
N ARG A 105 -23.16 -9.08 -3.44
CA ARG A 105 -23.63 -8.96 -4.84
C ARG A 105 -22.58 -9.37 -5.85
N VAL A 106 -21.30 -9.01 -5.64
CA VAL A 106 -20.20 -9.42 -6.52
C VAL A 106 -20.00 -10.93 -6.46
N GLN A 107 -20.07 -11.55 -5.28
CA GLN A 107 -19.97 -13.00 -5.13
C GLN A 107 -21.15 -13.73 -5.78
N ALA A 108 -22.38 -13.24 -5.61
CA ALA A 108 -23.56 -13.79 -6.26
C ALA A 108 -23.49 -13.68 -7.80
N MET A 109 -22.94 -12.59 -8.33
CA MET A 109 -22.70 -12.42 -9.78
C MET A 109 -21.61 -13.35 -10.31
N SER A 110 -20.62 -13.70 -9.49
CA SER A 110 -19.54 -14.62 -9.89
C SER A 110 -19.99 -16.07 -9.86
N ALA A 111 -20.85 -16.47 -8.92
CA ALA A 111 -21.39 -17.83 -8.81
C ALA A 111 -22.37 -18.20 -9.96
N GLY A 112 -22.90 -17.22 -10.69
CA GLY A 112 -23.77 -17.44 -11.86
C GLY A 112 -23.05 -17.53 -13.20
N ARG A 113 -21.71 -17.46 -13.23
CA ARG A 113 -20.91 -17.43 -14.48
C ARG A 113 -20.28 -18.75 -14.88
N ASP A 114 -20.47 -19.80 -14.10
CA ASP A 114 -19.88 -21.11 -14.39
C ASP A 114 -20.62 -21.88 -15.50
N ASP A 115 -21.74 -21.36 -16.01
CA ASP A 115 -22.56 -22.00 -17.07
C ASP A 115 -22.37 -21.39 -18.48
N LEU A 116 -21.51 -20.37 -18.63
CA LEU A 116 -21.27 -19.70 -19.91
C LEU A 116 -19.94 -20.10 -20.56
N GLY A 117 -19.61 -21.39 -20.49
CA GLY A 117 -18.29 -21.92 -20.88
C GLY A 117 -18.28 -23.12 -21.84
N LEU A 118 -19.42 -23.56 -22.42
CA LEU A 118 -19.43 -24.80 -23.22
C LEU A 118 -20.29 -24.82 -24.50
N ALA A 119 -20.79 -23.67 -24.98
CA ALA A 119 -21.67 -23.65 -26.16
C ALA A 119 -20.92 -23.60 -27.53
N ALA A 120 -19.59 -23.54 -27.54
CA ALA A 120 -18.82 -23.28 -28.78
C ALA A 120 -18.22 -24.53 -29.45
N LEU A 121 -18.76 -25.74 -29.23
CA LEU A 121 -18.16 -26.99 -29.75
C LEU A 121 -19.05 -27.91 -30.60
N HIS A 122 -20.32 -27.59 -30.88
CA HIS A 122 -21.13 -28.38 -31.82
C HIS A 122 -21.83 -27.47 -32.83
N ASP A 123 -21.07 -26.99 -33.81
CA ASP A 123 -21.62 -26.59 -35.10
C ASP A 123 -21.55 -27.81 -36.03
N GLU A 124 -22.63 -28.59 -36.07
CA GLU A 124 -22.74 -29.81 -36.87
C GLU A 124 -23.27 -29.55 -38.29
N HIS A 125 -23.40 -28.29 -38.75
CA HIS A 125 -23.86 -28.04 -40.12
C HIS A 125 -22.72 -28.01 -41.14
N LYS A 126 -22.10 -29.17 -41.36
CA LYS A 126 -21.36 -29.47 -42.58
C LYS A 126 -22.24 -30.28 -43.55
N LEU A 127 -22.60 -29.61 -44.65
CA LEU A 127 -22.86 -30.11 -46.01
C LEU A 127 -24.04 -31.06 -46.25
N ASP A 128 -24.94 -30.62 -47.14
CA ASP A 128 -25.52 -31.34 -48.30
C ASP A 128 -26.09 -30.20 -49.19
N GLY A 129 -25.83 -30.02 -50.48
CA GLY A 129 -25.51 -30.97 -51.54
C GLY A 129 -26.61 -30.88 -52.62
N ASP A 130 -26.29 -30.18 -53.71
CA ASP A 130 -26.79 -30.35 -55.10
C ASP A 130 -28.19 -29.89 -55.56
N GLY A 131 -28.19 -29.25 -56.76
CA GLY A 131 -29.30 -29.31 -57.73
C GLY A 131 -29.55 -28.06 -58.59
N ASP A 132 -28.80 -27.92 -59.70
CA ASP A 132 -29.17 -27.50 -61.09
C ASP A 132 -30.65 -27.12 -61.41
N GLU A 133 -31.06 -26.29 -62.38
CA GLU A 133 -30.50 -25.78 -63.65
C GLU A 133 -31.49 -24.78 -64.32
N ALA A 134 -30.95 -23.90 -65.18
CA ALA A 134 -31.45 -23.17 -66.37
C ALA A 134 -32.89 -22.59 -66.50
N ALA A 135 -32.96 -21.32 -66.95
CA ALA A 135 -33.18 -20.94 -68.36
C ALA A 135 -32.87 -19.45 -68.60
#